data_AF-A0AA38P269-F1
#
_entry.id   AF-A0AA38P269-F1
#
_cell.length_a   1.000
_cell.length_b   1.000
_cell.length_c   1.000
_cell.angle_alpha   90.00
_cell.angle_beta   90.00
_cell.angle_gamma   90.00
#
_symmetry.space_group_name_H-M   'P 1'
#
loop_
_entity.id
_entity.type
_entity.pdbx_description
1 polymer ?
#
loop_
_entity_poly.entity_id
_entity_poly.type
_entity_poly.pdbx_seq_one_letter_code
_entity_poly.pdbx_strand_id
1 'polypeptide(L)'
;SIAQEGRQRRTHIRGLENYLKSLPLEQKLKKNHGIEEKNLERREKHAKFEAGLEKEDGSPTASLISVASEEWNTIRRSKTLFERVKDYIPAKFLAWMLEMNDAEDE
;
A
#
# COMPACT_ATOMS: atom_id res chain seq x y z
N SER A 1 -23.05 14.16 30.89
CA SER A 1 -21.64 13.75 31.05
C SER A 1 -21.37 12.60 30.10
N ILE A 2 -20.40 12.58 29.20
CA ILE A 2 -19.16 13.34 29.03
C ILE A 2 -19.10 13.80 27.57
N ALA A 3 -18.69 15.05 27.34
CA ALA A 3 -18.52 15.62 26.02
C ALA A 3 -17.61 14.72 25.17
N GLN A 4 -18.09 14.36 23.97
CA GLN A 4 -17.22 13.94 22.87
C GLN A 4 -16.43 15.18 22.44
N GLU A 5 -15.41 15.55 23.22
CA GLU A 5 -14.44 16.55 22.80
C GLU A 5 -13.80 16.04 21.51
N GLY A 6 -14.00 16.84 20.46
CA GLY A 6 -13.64 16.52 19.10
C GLY A 6 -12.20 16.04 19.03
N ARG A 7 -12.03 14.74 18.80
CA ARG A 7 -10.77 14.21 18.32
C ARG A 7 -10.63 14.68 16.88
N GLN A 8 -10.22 15.94 16.73
CA GLN A 8 -9.93 16.58 15.45
C GLN A 8 -9.07 15.58 14.67
N ARG A 9 -9.58 15.05 13.55
CA ARG A 9 -8.80 14.16 12.69
C ARG A 9 -7.51 14.92 12.40
N ARG A 10 -6.37 14.42 12.86
CA ARG A 10 -5.05 14.93 12.47
C ARG A 10 -4.80 14.47 11.04
N THR A 11 -5.56 15.01 10.10
CA THR A 11 -5.57 14.59 8.70
C THR A 11 -4.23 14.92 8.03
N HIS A 12 -3.45 15.86 8.60
CA HIS A 12 -2.16 16.28 8.07
C HIS A 12 -1.14 16.45 9.21
N ILE A 13 -0.54 15.35 9.65
CA ILE A 13 0.67 15.42 10.48
C ILE A 13 1.80 15.94 9.57
N ARG A 14 2.24 17.18 9.80
CA ARG A 14 3.36 17.78 9.05
C ARG A 14 4.60 16.87 9.17
N GLY A 15 5.26 16.60 8.05
CA GLY A 15 6.46 15.75 7.99
C GLY A 15 6.19 14.23 7.93
N LEU A 16 4.93 13.78 8.05
CA LEU A 16 4.59 12.36 7.90
C LEU A 16 4.96 11.83 6.51
N GLU A 17 4.72 12.61 5.47
CA GLU A 17 5.09 12.24 4.09
C GLU A 17 6.59 12.01 3.94
N ASN A 18 7.42 12.86 4.57
CA ASN A 18 8.88 12.76 4.50
C ASN A 18 9.36 11.52 5.27
N TYR A 19 8.76 11.26 6.44
CA TYR A 19 9.01 10.04 7.18
C TYR A 19 8.66 8.79 6.36
N LEU A 20 7.47 8.75 5.75
CA LEU A 20 7.02 7.62 4.93
C LEU A 20 7.92 7.42 3.69
N LYS A 21 8.39 8.50 3.06
CA LYS A 21 9.36 8.44 1.96
C LYS A 21 10.73 7.93 2.40
N SER A 22 11.17 8.26 3.62
CA SER A 22 12.45 7.83 4.17
C SER A 22 12.48 6.37 4.67
N LEU A 23 11.34 5.68 4.68
CA LEU A 23 11.28 4.30 5.15
C LEU A 23 12.16 3.38 4.28
N PRO A 24 12.79 2.36 4.88
CA PRO A 24 13.43 1.29 4.12
C PRO A 24 12.42 0.62 3.19
N LEU A 25 12.89 0.18 2.02
CA LEU A 25 12.06 -0.40 0.97
C LEU A 25 11.18 -1.56 1.45
N GLU A 26 11.75 -2.47 2.25
CA GLU A 26 10.99 -3.56 2.87
C GLU A 26 9.82 -3.05 3.72
N GLN A 27 10.04 -1.98 4.49
CA GLN A 27 9.00 -1.39 5.32
C GLN A 27 7.94 -0.65 4.49
N LYS A 28 8.33 -0.01 3.38
CA LYS A 28 7.38 0.57 2.43
C LYS A 28 6.44 -0.51 1.88
N LEU A 29 6.99 -1.64 1.43
CA LEU A 29 6.21 -2.74 0.87
C LEU A 29 5.30 -3.40 1.91
N LYS A 30 5.80 -3.72 3.11
CA LYS A 30 4.96 -4.22 4.21
C LYS A 30 3.80 -3.28 4.53
N LYS A 31 4.05 -1.97 4.60
CA LYS A 31 2.99 -0.98 4.86
C LYS A 31 2.00 -0.89 3.71
N ASN A 32 2.47 -0.90 2.46
CA ASN A 32 1.60 -0.88 1.30
C ASN A 32 0.69 -2.10 1.26
N HIS A 33 1.22 -3.29 1.51
CA HIS A 33 0.43 -4.52 1.59
C HIS A 33 -0.70 -4.39 2.63
N GLY A 34 -0.38 -3.97 3.86
CA GLY A 34 -1.42 -3.77 4.89
C GLY A 34 -2.40 -2.61 4.59
N ILE A 35 -2.01 -1.63 3.77
CA ILE A 35 -2.93 -0.60 3.27
C ILE A 35 -3.86 -1.20 2.21
N GLU A 36 -3.35 -2.03 1.31
CA GLU A 36 -4.15 -2.70 0.29
C GLU A 36 -5.19 -3.63 0.90
N GLU A 37 -4.82 -4.46 1.89
CA GLU A 37 -5.76 -5.32 2.62
C GLU A 37 -6.90 -4.51 3.23
N LYS A 38 -6.57 -3.44 3.97
CA LYS A 38 -7.60 -2.56 4.58
C LYS A 38 -8.42 -1.82 3.54
N ASN A 39 -7.84 -1.47 2.41
CA ASN A 39 -8.58 -0.85 1.31
C ASN A 39 -9.51 -1.85 0.64
N LEU A 40 -9.14 -3.12 0.52
CA LEU A 40 -10.00 -4.18 0.02
C LEU A 40 -11.21 -4.37 0.93
N GLU A 41 -10.99 -4.51 2.24
CA GLU A 41 -12.08 -4.59 3.23
C GLU A 41 -13.05 -3.39 3.13
N ARG A 42 -12.51 -2.17 2.95
CA ARG A 42 -13.35 -0.97 2.78
C ARG A 42 -14.14 -0.99 1.48
N ARG A 43 -13.55 -1.43 0.37
CA ARG A 43 -14.24 -1.57 -0.91
C ARG A 43 -15.36 -2.59 -0.82
N GLU A 44 -15.14 -3.71 -0.14
CA GLU A 44 -16.17 -4.72 0.09
C GLU A 44 -17.34 -4.18 0.92
N LYS A 45 -17.05 -3.47 2.01
CA LYS A 45 -18.08 -2.80 2.81
C LYS A 45 -18.85 -1.75 1.99
N HIS A 46 -18.14 -0.98 1.17
CA HIS A 46 -18.77 0.01 0.31
C HIS A 46 -19.70 -0.65 -0.71
N ALA A 47 -19.27 -1.74 -1.35
CA ALA A 47 -20.11 -2.49 -2.28
C ALA A 47 -21.37 -3.05 -1.59
N LYS A 48 -21.26 -3.53 -0.34
CA LYS A 48 -22.43 -3.97 0.44
C LYS A 48 -23.36 -2.82 0.81
N PHE A 49 -22.83 -1.64 1.12
CA PHE A 49 -23.63 -0.44 1.33
C PHE A 49 -24.39 -0.05 0.06
N GLU A 50 -23.74 -0.03 -1.10
CA GLU A 50 -24.39 0.24 -2.40
C GLU A 50 -25.49 -0.78 -2.71
N ALA A 51 -25.33 -2.02 -2.25
CA ALA A 51 -26.34 -3.07 -2.33
C ALA A 51 -27.44 -3.00 -1.25
N GLY A 52 -27.40 -2.01 -0.34
CA GLY A 52 -28.38 -1.81 0.74
C GLY A 52 -28.27 -2.80 1.91
N LEU A 53 -27.17 -3.54 2.03
CA LEU A 53 -26.97 -4.59 3.04
C LEU A 53 -26.34 -4.09 4.34
N GLU A 54 -25.58 -2.98 4.29
CA GLU A 54 -24.88 -2.40 5.43
C GLU A 54 -25.06 -0.87 5.45
N LYS A 55 -24.67 -0.21 6.55
CA LYS A 55 -24.63 1.26 6.65
C LYS A 55 -23.36 1.79 6.00
N GLU A 56 -23.42 3.01 5.47
CA GLU A 56 -22.27 3.67 4.86
C GLU A 56 -21.10 3.82 5.84
N ASP A 57 -19.94 3.28 5.47
CA ASP A 57 -18.66 3.58 6.11
C ASP A 57 -17.97 4.70 5.34
N GLY A 58 -18.09 5.94 5.85
CA GLY A 58 -17.57 7.16 5.22
C GLY A 58 -16.05 7.32 5.26
N SER A 59 -15.27 6.24 5.37
CA SER A 59 -13.80 6.33 5.35
C SER A 59 -13.26 6.12 3.93
N PRO A 60 -12.58 7.12 3.34
CA PRO A 60 -11.91 6.93 2.05
C PRO A 60 -10.81 5.87 2.13
N THR A 61 -10.47 5.29 0.99
CA THR A 61 -9.31 4.41 0.86
C THR A 61 -8.02 5.19 1.06
N ALA A 62 -7.03 4.58 1.70
CA ALA A 62 -5.75 5.20 1.95
C ALA A 62 -4.83 5.07 0.72
N SER A 63 -4.06 6.11 0.41
CA SER A 63 -3.04 6.06 -0.62
C SER A 63 -1.87 5.16 -0.19
N LEU A 64 -1.20 4.55 -1.18
CA LEU A 64 0.03 3.81 -0.96
C LEU A 64 1.23 4.75 -0.81
N ILE A 65 2.25 4.27 -0.11
CA ILE A 65 3.57 4.89 -0.08
C ILE A 65 4.23 4.67 -1.44
N SER A 66 4.71 5.74 -2.07
CA SER A 66 5.40 5.66 -3.36
C SER A 66 6.67 4.82 -3.26
N VAL A 67 6.84 3.91 -4.20
CA VAL A 67 8.07 3.13 -4.44
C VAL A 67 8.57 3.51 -5.83
N ALA A 68 9.81 4.00 -5.92
CA ALA A 68 10.40 4.50 -7.16
C ALA A 68 10.78 3.35 -8.12
N SER A 69 10.90 3.65 -9.41
CA SER A 69 11.29 2.67 -10.44
C SER A 69 12.66 2.03 -10.16
N GLU A 70 13.61 2.81 -9.63
CA GLU A 70 14.94 2.34 -9.23
C GLU A 70 14.86 1.37 -8.04
N GLU A 71 13.94 1.61 -7.10
CA GLU A 71 13.68 0.70 -5.98
C GLU A 71 13.11 -0.64 -6.50
N TRP A 72 12.19 -0.59 -7.48
CA TRP A 72 11.66 -1.78 -8.13
C TRP A 72 12.71 -2.56 -8.90
N ASN A 73 13.58 -1.88 -9.64
CA ASN A 73 14.73 -2.50 -10.31
C ASN A 73 15.71 -3.14 -9.30
N THR A 74 15.91 -2.50 -8.15
CA THR A 74 16.77 -3.06 -7.08
C THR A 74 16.20 -4.37 -6.54
N ILE A 75 14.89 -4.45 -6.34
CA ILE A 75 14.21 -5.70 -5.94
C ILE A 75 14.38 -6.77 -7.01
N ARG A 76 14.09 -6.43 -8.28
CA ARG A 76 14.17 -7.35 -9.42
C ARG A 76 15.56 -7.98 -9.56
N ARG A 77 16.62 -7.17 -9.43
CA ARG A 77 18.01 -7.60 -9.65
C ARG A 77 18.67 -8.27 -8.44
N SER A 78 18.09 -8.13 -7.24
CA SER A 78 18.66 -8.70 -6.01
C SER A 78 17.83 -9.87 -5.50
N LYS A 79 18.30 -11.10 -5.73
CA LYS A 79 17.65 -12.33 -5.24
C LYS A 79 17.39 -12.29 -3.72
N THR A 80 18.37 -11.87 -2.93
CA THR A 80 18.25 -11.78 -1.47
C THR A 80 17.21 -10.73 -1.04
N LEU A 81 17.09 -9.62 -1.75
CA LEU A 81 16.06 -8.63 -1.46
C LEU A 81 14.68 -9.16 -1.87
N PHE A 82 14.55 -9.69 -3.09
CA PHE A 82 13.33 -10.27 -3.60
C PHE A 82 12.75 -11.31 -2.63
N GLU A 83 13.54 -12.29 -2.19
CA GLU A 83 13.09 -13.32 -1.26
C GLU A 83 12.56 -12.76 0.08
N ARG A 84 13.11 -11.63 0.55
CA ARG A 84 12.64 -10.98 1.78
C ARG A 84 11.32 -10.24 1.61
N VAL A 85 11.01 -9.78 0.40
CA VAL A 85 9.87 -8.87 0.16
C VAL A 85 8.78 -9.46 -0.72
N LYS A 86 8.99 -10.61 -1.36
CA LYS A 86 8.11 -11.19 -2.39
C LYS A 86 6.65 -11.33 -1.95
N ASP A 87 6.41 -11.66 -0.68
CA ASP A 87 5.06 -11.82 -0.13
C ASP A 87 4.28 -10.49 -0.04
N TYR A 88 4.97 -9.36 -0.11
CA TYR A 88 4.40 -8.01 -0.08
C TYR A 88 4.34 -7.35 -1.46
N ILE A 89 4.80 -8.02 -2.53
CA ILE A 89 4.80 -7.47 -3.87
C ILE A 89 3.45 -7.74 -4.54
N PRO A 90 2.74 -6.72 -5.04
CA PRO A 90 1.52 -6.93 -5.82
C PRO A 90 1.80 -7.70 -7.11
N ALA A 91 0.90 -8.61 -7.49
CA ALA A 91 1.07 -9.49 -8.65
C ALA A 91 1.45 -8.77 -9.96
N LYS A 92 0.90 -7.57 -10.20
CA LYS A 92 1.25 -6.75 -11.38
C LYS A 92 2.75 -6.41 -11.46
N PHE A 93 3.41 -6.22 -10.33
CA PHE A 93 4.84 -5.94 -10.30
C PHE A 93 5.67 -7.21 -10.45
N LEU A 94 5.18 -8.37 -9.98
CA LEU A 94 5.81 -9.65 -10.29
C LEU A 94 5.80 -9.94 -11.78
N ALA A 95 4.66 -9.72 -12.46
CA ALA A 95 4.54 -9.87 -13.90
C ALA A 95 5.50 -8.94 -14.65
N TRP A 96 5.53 -7.64 -14.29
CA TRP A 96 6.48 -6.69 -14.85
C TRP A 96 7.95 -7.12 -14.64
N MET A 97 8.30 -7.67 -13.48
CA MET A 97 9.67 -8.15 -13.23
C MET A 97 10.04 -9.33 -14.14
N LEU A 98 9.11 -10.24 -14.39
CA LEU A 98 9.33 -11.38 -15.30
C LEU A 98 9.53 -10.89 -16.74
N GLU A 99 8.65 -10.03 -17.24
CA GLU A 99 8.75 -9.45 -18.59
C GLU A 99 10.08 -8.72 -18.82
N MET A 100 10.55 -7.97 -17.82
CA MET A 100 11.83 -7.25 -17.91
C MET A 100 13.04 -8.19 -17.87
N ASN A 101 12.94 -9.32 -17.19
CA ASN A 101 14.03 -10.30 -17.16
C ASN A 101 14.10 -11.05 -18.50
N ASP A 102 12.94 -11.47 -19.04
CA ASP A 102 12.87 -12.16 -20.34
C ASP A 102 13.43 -11.28 -21.48
N ALA A 103 13.10 -9.98 -21.47
CA ALA A 103 13.60 -9.03 -22.48
C ALA A 103 15.09 -8.67 -22.33
N GLU A 104 15.72 -8.93 -21.17
CA GLU A 104 17.16 -8.72 -20.95
C GLU A 104 17.98 -9.98 -21.32
N ASP A 105 17.35 -11.15 -21.40
CA ASP A 105 17.96 -12.43 -21.77
C ASP A 105 17.96 -12.68 -23.31
N GLU A 106 17.33 -11.79 -24.09
CA GLU A 106 17.35 -11.73 -25.58
C GLU A 106 18.47 -10.84 -26.13
#